data_AF-I1BQ70-F1
#
_entry.id   AF-I1BQ70-F1
#
_cell.length_a   1.000
_cell.length_b   1.000
_cell.length_c   1.000
_cell.angle_alpha   90.00
_cell.angle_beta   90.00
_cell.angle_gamma   90.00
#
_symmetry.space_group_name_H-M   'P 1'
#
loop_
_entity.id
_entity.type
_entity.pdbx_description
1 polymer ?
#
loop_
_entity_poly.entity_id
_entity_poly.type
_entity_poly.pdbx_seq_one_letter_code
_entity_poly.pdbx_strand_id
1 'polypeptide(L)'
;MGCCMSYEKSSTIEVVLDENGVAHRVAEGEGTHIIRTYPDKETKIERKPNSIKSSELSKPEATFYPKRSLMTTTGCFPTKKVRPGEVIDIKKLEQEKV
;
A
#
# COMPACT_ATOMS: atom_id res chain seq x y z
N MET A 1 51.39 -0.37 -11.06
CA MET A 1 50.68 0.89 -10.79
C MET A 1 49.29 0.50 -10.28
N GLY A 2 49.06 0.64 -8.98
CA GLY A 2 47.78 0.24 -8.37
C GLY A 2 46.69 1.24 -8.73
N CYS A 3 45.57 0.76 -9.27
CA CYS A 3 44.40 1.57 -9.57
C CYS A 3 43.62 1.77 -8.26
N CYS A 4 43.65 2.99 -7.70
CA CYS A 4 42.86 3.36 -6.53
C CYS A 4 41.41 3.60 -6.96
N MET A 5 40.54 2.62 -6.73
CA MET A 5 39.09 2.80 -6.86
C MET A 5 38.56 3.46 -5.58
N SER A 6 38.41 4.78 -5.59
CA SER A 6 37.66 5.50 -4.55
C SER A 6 36.17 5.24 -4.77
N TYR A 7 35.63 4.19 -4.17
CA TYR A 7 34.19 4.01 -4.06
C TYR A 7 33.64 5.13 -3.17
N GLU A 8 33.05 6.17 -3.78
CA GLU A 8 32.28 7.16 -3.05
C GLU A 8 31.07 6.48 -2.41
N LYS A 9 31.14 6.32 -1.08
CA LYS A 9 30.07 5.69 -0.30
C LYS A 9 28.90 6.67 -0.22
N SER A 10 27.70 6.17 -0.48
CA SER A 10 26.46 6.91 -0.24
C SER A 10 26.38 7.35 1.22
N SER A 11 26.05 8.62 1.48
CA SER A 11 25.91 9.15 2.83
C SER A 11 24.43 9.39 3.16
N THR A 12 24.05 9.07 4.39
CA THR A 12 22.67 9.19 4.89
C THR A 12 22.66 10.20 6.03
N ILE A 13 21.77 11.18 5.96
CA ILE A 13 21.69 12.29 6.92
C ILE A 13 20.25 12.38 7.42
N GLU A 14 20.08 12.40 8.74
CA GLU A 14 18.78 12.67 9.36
C GLU A 14 18.55 14.17 9.51
N VAL A 15 17.35 14.62 9.14
CA VAL A 15 16.97 16.03 9.16
C VAL A 15 15.56 16.24 9.70
N VAL A 16 15.30 17.45 10.18
CA VAL A 16 13.97 17.97 10.50
C VAL A 16 13.65 19.11 9.53
N LEU A 17 12.42 19.16 9.03
CA LEU A 17 11.95 20.24 8.17
C LEU A 17 11.24 21.29 9.02
N ASP A 18 11.66 22.55 8.90
CA ASP A 18 11.03 23.68 9.56
C ASP A 18 9.74 24.11 8.82
N GLU A 19 8.99 25.07 9.40
CA GLU A 19 7.75 25.62 8.81
C GLU A 19 7.95 26.23 7.42
N ASN A 20 9.16 26.71 7.15
CA ASN A 20 9.57 27.26 5.85
C ASN A 20 10.05 26.18 4.87
N GLY A 21 10.06 24.90 5.27
CA GLY A 21 10.55 23.77 4.47
C GLY A 21 12.08 23.62 4.44
N VAL A 22 12.80 24.30 5.34
CA VAL A 22 14.27 24.21 5.43
C VAL A 22 14.67 22.96 6.21
N ALA A 23 15.64 22.20 5.68
CA ALA A 23 16.13 20.99 6.32
C ALA A 23 17.29 21.28 7.29
N HIS A 24 17.07 21.00 8.57
CA HIS A 24 18.07 21.11 9.63
C HIS A 24 18.61 19.73 9.99
N ARG A 25 19.94 19.58 9.94
CA ARG A 25 20.61 18.32 10.32
C ARG A 25 20.49 18.10 11.83
N VAL A 26 20.16 16.87 12.21
CA VAL A 26 20.02 16.45 13.61
C VAL A 26 20.79 15.16 13.88
N ALA A 27 20.86 14.75 15.14
CA ALA A 27 21.45 13.48 15.53
C ALA A 27 20.62 12.30 15.02
N GLU A 28 21.26 11.14 14.90
CA GLU A 28 20.60 9.90 14.50
C GLU A 28 19.50 9.53 15.52
N GLY A 29 18.29 9.29 15.04
CA GLY A 29 17.12 8.98 15.87
C GLY A 29 16.15 10.16 16.07
N GLU A 30 16.61 11.39 15.90
CA GLU A 30 15.81 12.60 16.14
C GLU A 30 15.18 13.17 14.86
N GLY A 31 15.66 12.74 13.69
CA GLY A 31 15.17 13.26 12.40
C GLY A 31 13.81 12.71 12.01
N THR A 32 13.01 13.57 11.38
CA THR A 32 11.73 13.19 10.76
C THR A 32 11.90 12.74 9.32
N HIS A 33 12.97 13.18 8.66
CA HIS A 33 13.29 12.87 7.27
C HIS A 33 14.73 12.39 7.14
N ILE A 34 14.98 11.63 6.09
CA ILE A 34 16.27 11.05 5.76
C ILE A 34 16.66 11.53 4.36
N ILE A 35 17.83 12.15 4.26
CA ILE A 35 18.45 12.54 2.98
C ILE A 35 19.51 11.50 2.63
N ARG A 36 19.34 10.85 1.48
CA ARG A 36 20.29 9.91 0.91
C ARG A 36 21.00 10.56 -0.27
N THR A 37 22.31 10.72 -0.13
CA THR A 37 23.19 11.22 -1.19
C THR A 37 23.89 10.05 -1.85
N TYR A 38 23.95 10.08 -3.17
CA TYR A 38 24.62 9.09 -4.00
C TYR A 38 25.60 9.82 -4.91
N PRO A 39 26.76 9.24 -5.23
CA PRO A 39 27.74 9.87 -6.11
C PRO A 39 27.20 10.04 -7.54
N ASP A 40 26.54 9.00 -8.05
CA ASP A 40 26.09 8.93 -9.45
C ASP A 40 24.59 9.13 -9.64
N LYS A 41 23.86 9.49 -8.58
CA LYS A 41 22.39 9.59 -8.60
C LYS A 41 21.91 10.81 -7.86
N GLU A 42 20.70 11.23 -8.20
CA GLU A 42 20.02 12.31 -7.51
C GLU A 42 19.89 12.05 -6.01
N THR A 43 20.02 13.12 -5.25
CA THR A 43 19.79 13.10 -3.80
C THR A 43 18.32 12.87 -3.53
N LYS A 44 18.01 11.88 -2.69
CA LYS A 44 16.63 11.52 -2.35
C LYS A 44 16.31 11.90 -0.92
N ILE A 45 15.14 12.49 -0.72
CA ILE A 45 14.58 12.76 0.59
C ILE A 45 13.39 11.83 0.84
N GLU A 46 13.45 11.08 1.93
CA GLU A 46 12.42 10.13 2.34
C GLU A 46 11.93 10.50 3.74
N ARG A 47 10.62 10.45 3.98
CA ARG A 47 10.09 10.60 5.34
C ARG A 47 10.39 9.34 6.14
N LYS A 48 10.98 9.50 7.32
CA LYS A 48 11.26 8.37 8.22
C LYS A 48 9.90 7.77 8.62
N PRO A 49 9.67 6.46 8.44
CA PRO A 49 8.47 5.85 8.94
C PRO A 49 8.50 6.03 10.46
N ASN A 50 7.55 6.79 11.00
CA ASN A 50 7.30 6.77 12.43
C ASN A 50 7.08 5.30 12.74
N SER A 51 7.93 4.71 13.59
CA SER A 51 7.64 3.44 14.22
C SER A 51 6.47 3.66 15.18
N ILE A 52 5.30 4.01 14.66
CA ILE A 52 4.03 3.72 15.30
C ILE A 52 4.10 2.22 15.44
N LYS A 53 4.41 1.78 16.66
CA LYS A 53 4.36 0.39 17.06
C LYS A 53 3.05 -0.12 16.48
N SER A 54 3.12 -1.02 15.51
CA SER A 54 1.97 -1.63 14.85
C SER A 54 1.19 -2.56 15.79
N SER A 55 1.26 -2.30 17.11
CA SER A 55 0.60 -3.02 18.20
C SER A 55 -0.82 -2.51 18.47
N GLU A 56 -1.27 -1.41 17.86
CA GLU A 56 -2.58 -0.80 18.16
C GLU A 56 -3.54 -0.70 16.98
N LEU A 57 -3.31 -1.43 15.88
CA LEU A 57 -4.41 -1.79 15.00
C LEU A 57 -5.14 -2.97 15.62
N SER A 58 -5.91 -2.72 16.69
CA SER A 58 -6.81 -3.72 17.26
C SER A 58 -7.80 -4.12 16.17
N LYS A 59 -7.63 -5.32 15.61
CA LYS A 59 -8.64 -5.90 14.72
C LYS A 59 -9.94 -5.96 15.53
N PRO A 60 -11.01 -5.26 15.14
CA PRO A 60 -12.27 -5.39 15.84
C PRO A 60 -12.70 -6.86 15.74
N GLU A 61 -13.03 -7.46 16.87
CA GLU A 61 -13.55 -8.82 16.89
C GLU A 61 -14.89 -8.85 16.16
N ALA A 62 -15.00 -9.69 15.15
CA ALA A 62 -16.21 -9.81 14.35
C ALA A 62 -17.33 -10.38 15.23
N THR A 63 -18.33 -9.56 15.57
CA THR A 63 -19.48 -9.95 16.39
C THR A 63 -20.44 -10.92 15.68
N PHE A 64 -20.22 -11.20 14.39
CA PHE A 64 -21.12 -12.03 13.59
C PHE A 64 -20.36 -13.07 12.76
N TYR A 65 -20.46 -14.33 13.17
CA TYR A 65 -20.12 -15.49 12.36
C TYR A 65 -21.42 -16.19 11.93
N PRO A 66 -21.74 -16.24 10.62
CA PRO A 66 -22.89 -17.03 10.19
C PRO A 66 -22.62 -18.51 10.50
N LYS A 67 -23.47 -19.10 11.35
CA LYS A 67 -23.47 -20.55 11.56
C LYS A 67 -23.69 -21.20 10.19
N ARG A 68 -22.77 -22.06 9.76
CA ARG A 68 -22.99 -22.90 8.56
C ARG A 68 -24.26 -23.71 8.78
N SER A 69 -25.33 -23.32 8.09
CA SER A 69 -26.54 -24.11 8.02
C SER A 69 -26.23 -25.36 7.20
N LEU A 70 -26.17 -26.51 7.87
CA LEU A 70 -26.20 -27.81 7.22
C LEU A 70 -27.66 -28.10 6.84
N MET A 71 -28.18 -27.42 5.81
CA MET A 71 -29.34 -27.90 5.10
C MET A 71 -29.03 -27.95 3.61
N THR A 72 -28.78 -29.18 3.18
CA THR A 72 -29.02 -29.67 1.82
C THR A 72 -30.39 -29.23 1.32
N THR A 73 -30.47 -28.57 0.17
CA THR A 73 -31.50 -28.79 -0.85
C THR A 73 -31.12 -28.10 -2.16
N THR A 74 -30.95 -28.92 -3.20
CA THR A 74 -31.39 -28.68 -4.59
C THR A 74 -31.67 -27.22 -4.99
N GLY A 75 -30.73 -26.63 -5.72
CA GLY A 75 -30.91 -25.34 -6.38
C GLY A 75 -29.81 -25.12 -7.40
N CYS A 76 -30.07 -25.58 -8.63
CA CYS A 76 -29.21 -25.35 -9.78
C CYS A 76 -29.15 -23.83 -10.06
N PHE A 77 -28.11 -23.16 -9.59
CA PHE A 77 -27.78 -21.82 -10.05
C PHE A 77 -26.85 -21.96 -11.27
N PRO A 78 -27.30 -21.73 -12.51
CA PRO A 78 -26.37 -21.57 -13.61
C PRO A 78 -25.58 -20.29 -13.33
N THR A 79 -24.31 -20.45 -12.95
CA THR A 79 -23.35 -19.35 -12.92
C THR A 79 -23.09 -18.93 -14.37
N LYS A 80 -23.99 -18.11 -14.94
CA LYS A 80 -23.61 -17.31 -16.11
C LYS A 80 -22.54 -16.36 -15.64
N LYS A 81 -21.28 -16.69 -15.95
CA LYS A 81 -20.14 -15.80 -15.77
C LYS A 81 -20.35 -14.61 -16.71
N VAL A 82 -20.95 -13.55 -16.20
CA VAL A 82 -20.98 -12.26 -16.92
C VAL A 82 -19.55 -11.75 -16.94
N ARG A 83 -18.96 -11.69 -18.14
CA ARG A 83 -17.66 -11.05 -18.33
C ARG A 83 -17.87 -9.54 -18.29
N PRO A 84 -16.98 -8.74 -17.69
CA PRO A 84 -17.07 -7.29 -17.77
C PRO A 84 -16.98 -6.87 -19.24
N GLY A 85 -18.02 -6.23 -19.77
CA GLY A 85 -18.04 -5.66 -21.14
C GLY A 85 -19.14 -6.18 -22.08
N GLU A 86 -20.04 -7.06 -21.66
CA GLU A 86 -21.14 -7.52 -22.51
C GLU A 86 -22.36 -6.59 -22.38
N VAL A 87 -22.78 -5.97 -23.49
CA VAL A 87 -23.93 -5.06 -23.54
C VAL A 87 -25.22 -5.88 -23.44
N ILE A 88 -26.03 -5.60 -22.43
CA ILE A 88 -27.30 -6.29 -22.20
C ILE A 88 -28.34 -5.70 -23.16
N ASP A 89 -28.80 -6.49 -24.13
CA ASP A 89 -29.87 -6.08 -25.05
C ASP A 89 -31.23 -6.15 -24.33
N ILE A 90 -31.74 -4.99 -23.90
CA ILE A 90 -32.93 -4.84 -23.05
C ILE A 90 -34.20 -5.41 -23.69
N LYS A 91 -34.23 -5.55 -25.02
CA LYS A 91 -35.42 -6.02 -25.76
C LYS A 91 -35.78 -7.49 -25.52
N LYS A 92 -34.90 -8.29 -24.91
CA LYS A 92 -35.18 -9.73 -24.65
C LYS A 92 -35.82 -10.03 -23.29
N LEU A 93 -35.95 -9.03 -22.42
CA LEU A 93 -36.42 -9.22 -21.03
C LEU A 93 -37.94 -9.05 -20.85
N GLU A 94 -38.64 -8.50 -21.85
CA GLU A 94 -40.09 -8.24 -21.75
C GLU A 94 -40.98 -9.37 -22.31
N GLN A 95 -40.41 -10.43 -22.93
CA GLN A 95 -41.22 -11.55 -23.43
C GLN A 95 -41.37 -12.73 -22.45
N GLU A 96 -40.71 -12.68 -21.28
CA GLU A 96 -40.87 -13.68 -20.21
C GLU A 96 -41.65 -13.09 -19.02
N LYS A 97 -42.75 -12.42 -19.33
CA LYS A 97 -43.74 -12.02 -18.32
C LYS A 97 -45.16 -12.08 -18.91
N VAL A 98 -45.58 -13.29 -19.29
CA VAL A 98 -46.99 -13.67 -19.45
C VAL A 98 -47.17 -15.06 -18.88
#